data_AF-A0A7G3AND5-F1
#
_entry.id   AF-A0A7G3AND5-F1
#
_cell.length_a   1.000
_cell.length_b   1.000
_cell.length_c   1.000
_cell.angle_alpha   90.00
_cell.angle_beta   90.00
_cell.angle_gamma   90.00
#
_symmetry.space_group_name_H-M   'P 1'
#
loop_
_entity.id
_entity.type
_entity.pdbx_description
1 polymer ?
#
loop_
_entity_poly.entity_id
_entity_poly.type
_entity_poly.pdbx_seq_one_letter_code
_entity_poly.pdbx_strand_id
1 'polypeptide(L)'
;MNILLPTLQVIRRVLTCVIMARNTHFRDTTAIELLLQTYNITHCVPRIGAAYADAQMAQEEIIKTLLVYTQPTPEEGVDTESVRKSLWTHLVGELIKFTLKGPSTFLPGLLVFSELLPLPLPIPTKDFLSESEAQKIVTERQLWSAHLHSQSTNLVELIQSLCTSSYPQLILLLSRVCLQLADLAPNMSLMVSKTIINLLLAEPLTNGIATSHQSRLINFFASLVSHPSVKVSVLSILPGKLMDFFIAILSTENSSAAHIQAQENVYEALQALLDSEITM
;
A
#
# COMPACT_ATOMS: atom_id res chain seq x y z
N MET A 1 -26.66 4.41 -15.67
CA MET A 1 -25.83 5.07 -14.65
C MET A 1 -26.43 6.35 -14.07
N ASN A 2 -27.48 6.94 -14.66
CA ASN A 2 -28.08 8.22 -14.24
C ASN A 2 -28.48 8.38 -12.75
N ILE A 3 -28.69 7.28 -12.01
CA ILE A 3 -29.06 7.34 -10.57
C ILE A 3 -27.86 7.08 -9.66
N LEU A 4 -26.82 6.38 -10.14
CA LEU A 4 -25.69 5.94 -9.30
C LEU A 4 -24.92 7.13 -8.73
N LEU A 5 -24.46 8.04 -9.59
CA LEU A 5 -23.67 9.19 -9.17
C LEU A 5 -24.43 10.11 -8.19
N PRO A 6 -25.69 10.52 -8.47
CA PRO A 6 -26.48 11.27 -7.48
C PRO A 6 -26.66 10.52 -6.15
N THR A 7 -26.83 9.19 -6.20
CA THR A 7 -26.96 8.38 -4.98
C THR A 7 -25.67 8.40 -4.16
N LEU A 8 -24.52 8.24 -4.80
CA LEU A 8 -23.20 8.33 -4.15
C LEU A 8 -22.99 9.72 -3.52
N GLN A 9 -23.37 10.79 -4.23
CA GLN A 9 -23.28 12.17 -3.71
C GLN A 9 -24.17 12.38 -2.48
N VAL A 10 -25.39 11.84 -2.48
CA VAL A 10 -26.29 11.88 -1.32
C VAL A 10 -25.70 11.07 -0.16
N ILE A 11 -25.20 9.86 -0.41
CA ILE A 11 -24.55 9.03 0.62
C ILE A 11 -23.37 9.78 1.24
N ARG A 12 -22.50 10.39 0.43
CA ARG A 12 -21.39 11.20 0.93
C ARG A 12 -21.88 12.30 1.83
N ARG A 13 -22.89 13.06 1.40
CA ARG A 13 -23.39 14.20 2.19
C ARG A 13 -24.00 13.73 3.51
N VAL A 14 -24.78 12.65 3.51
CA VAL A 14 -25.36 12.07 4.73
C VAL A 14 -24.25 11.60 5.67
N LEU A 15 -23.28 10.82 5.18
CA LEU A 15 -22.15 10.35 5.99
C LEU A 15 -21.34 11.52 6.55
N THR A 16 -21.04 12.54 5.75
CA THR A 16 -20.36 13.75 6.23
C THR A 16 -21.13 14.41 7.36
N CYS A 17 -22.43 14.65 7.20
CA CYS A 17 -23.24 15.28 8.24
C CYS A 17 -23.28 14.44 9.53
N VAL A 18 -23.49 13.13 9.43
CA VAL A 18 -23.60 12.25 10.60
C VAL A 18 -22.24 12.08 11.30
N ILE A 19 -21.16 11.92 10.54
CA ILE A 19 -19.80 11.81 11.09
C ILE A 19 -19.41 13.13 11.75
N MET A 20 -19.67 14.29 11.15
CA MET A 20 -19.36 15.57 11.79
C MET A 20 -20.21 15.81 13.04
N ALA A 21 -21.49 15.44 13.04
CA ALA A 21 -22.38 15.62 14.18
C ALA A 21 -22.05 14.71 15.37
N ARG A 22 -21.56 13.49 15.11
CA ARG A 22 -21.25 12.50 16.15
C ARG A 22 -19.76 12.36 16.47
N ASN A 23 -18.89 12.87 15.59
CA ASN A 23 -17.44 12.76 15.64
C ASN A 23 -16.99 11.33 16.02
N THR A 24 -16.16 11.18 17.07
CA THR A 24 -15.60 9.92 17.54
C THR A 24 -16.65 8.91 18.05
N HIS A 25 -17.91 9.31 18.21
CA HIS A 25 -19.02 8.41 18.58
C HIS A 25 -19.68 7.72 17.39
N PHE A 26 -19.42 8.13 16.15
CA PHE A 26 -19.87 7.37 14.97
C PHE A 26 -18.98 6.14 14.79
N ARG A 27 -19.60 4.97 14.57
CA ARG A 27 -18.90 3.67 14.47
C ARG A 27 -19.41 2.80 13.33
N ASP A 28 -20.37 3.27 12.54
CA ASP A 28 -20.99 2.46 11.49
C ASP A 28 -20.11 2.43 10.22
N THR A 29 -19.64 1.24 9.89
CA THR A 29 -18.77 0.96 8.74
C THR A 29 -19.50 0.21 7.61
N THR A 30 -20.81 0.00 7.73
CA THR A 30 -21.61 -0.80 6.78
C THR A 30 -21.50 -0.29 5.35
N ALA A 31 -21.43 1.04 5.16
CA ALA A 31 -21.31 1.64 3.84
C ALA A 31 -19.97 1.33 3.16
N ILE A 32 -18.91 1.04 3.91
CA ILE A 32 -17.55 0.84 3.38
C ILE A 32 -17.53 -0.35 2.43
N GLU A 33 -18.01 -1.52 2.86
CA GLU A 33 -18.03 -2.72 2.00
C GLU A 33 -18.86 -2.48 0.73
N LEU A 34 -20.04 -1.85 0.85
CA LEU A 34 -20.91 -1.56 -0.28
C LEU A 34 -20.26 -0.60 -1.28
N LEU A 35 -19.55 0.43 -0.79
CA LEU A 35 -18.80 1.37 -1.62
C LEU A 35 -17.66 0.67 -2.37
N LEU A 36 -16.92 -0.22 -1.70
CA LEU A 36 -15.84 -1.00 -2.31
C LEU A 36 -16.36 -2.00 -3.36
N GLN A 37 -17.47 -2.67 -3.09
CA GLN A 37 -18.13 -3.54 -4.07
C GLN A 37 -18.62 -2.73 -5.29
N THR A 38 -19.19 -1.55 -5.05
CA THR A 38 -19.62 -0.65 -6.14
C THR A 38 -18.42 -0.19 -6.96
N TYR A 39 -17.29 0.15 -6.33
CA TYR A 39 -16.05 0.50 -7.01
C TYR A 39 -15.56 -0.63 -7.91
N ASN A 40 -15.61 -1.88 -7.43
CA ASN A 40 -15.22 -3.03 -8.23
C ASN A 40 -16.08 -3.15 -9.50
N ILE A 41 -17.40 -3.01 -9.36
CA ILE A 41 -18.33 -3.09 -10.51
C ILE A 41 -18.07 -1.97 -11.51
N THR A 42 -17.86 -0.73 -11.06
CA THR A 42 -17.55 0.39 -11.97
C THR A 42 -16.17 0.23 -12.60
N HIS A 43 -15.22 -0.40 -11.92
CA HIS A 43 -13.88 -0.69 -12.46
C HIS A 43 -13.90 -1.72 -13.58
N CYS A 44 -14.88 -2.61 -13.61
CA CYS A 44 -15.06 -3.55 -14.72
C CYS A 44 -15.58 -2.90 -16.02
N VAL A 45 -15.97 -1.62 -16.00
CA VAL A 45 -16.49 -0.93 -17.20
C VAL A 45 -15.35 -0.67 -18.18
N PRO A 46 -15.44 -1.17 -19.44
CA PRO A 46 -14.36 -1.01 -20.42
C PRO A 46 -14.21 0.46 -20.84
N ARG A 47 -12.98 0.86 -21.15
CA ARG A 47 -12.63 2.26 -21.53
C ARG A 47 -13.40 2.81 -22.74
N ILE A 48 -13.77 1.93 -23.67
CA ILE A 48 -14.48 2.29 -24.91
C ILE A 48 -16.01 2.26 -24.69
N GLY A 49 -16.47 1.81 -23.52
CA GLY A 49 -17.88 1.73 -23.19
C GLY A 49 -18.52 3.09 -23.01
N ALA A 50 -19.76 3.24 -23.47
CA ALA A 50 -20.54 4.48 -23.33
C ALA A 50 -20.68 4.94 -21.86
N ALA A 51 -20.61 4.02 -20.90
CA ALA A 51 -20.72 4.29 -19.47
C ALA A 51 -19.37 4.57 -18.78
N TYR A 52 -18.24 4.62 -19.51
CA TYR A 52 -16.92 4.73 -18.91
C TYR A 52 -16.71 6.05 -18.16
N ALA A 53 -17.11 7.18 -18.75
CA ALA A 53 -17.00 8.49 -18.10
C ALA A 53 -17.79 8.53 -16.79
N ASP A 54 -19.04 8.05 -16.82
CA ASP A 54 -19.89 7.94 -15.63
C ASP A 54 -19.27 7.02 -14.56
N ALA A 55 -18.64 5.91 -14.98
CA ALA A 55 -17.95 4.99 -14.10
C ALA A 55 -16.76 5.65 -13.38
N GLN A 56 -15.96 6.44 -14.09
CA GLN A 56 -14.85 7.19 -13.49
C GLN A 56 -15.36 8.23 -12.48
N MET A 57 -16.39 8.99 -12.82
CA MET A 57 -17.00 9.95 -11.89
C MET A 57 -17.52 9.25 -10.62
N ALA A 58 -18.14 8.07 -10.78
CA ALA A 58 -18.60 7.28 -9.65
C ALA A 58 -17.44 6.76 -8.79
N GLN A 59 -16.33 6.31 -9.40
CA GLN A 59 -15.12 5.89 -8.68
C GLN A 59 -14.54 7.03 -7.86
N GLU A 60 -14.38 8.21 -8.45
CA GLU A 60 -13.90 9.40 -7.74
C GLU A 60 -14.81 9.77 -6.57
N GLU A 61 -16.13 9.72 -6.77
CA GLU A 61 -17.09 10.01 -5.71
C GLU A 61 -17.03 8.97 -4.58
N ILE A 62 -16.78 7.69 -4.90
CA ILE A 62 -16.56 6.64 -3.91
C ILE A 62 -15.30 6.94 -3.09
N ILE A 63 -14.17 7.29 -3.71
CA ILE A 63 -12.93 7.67 -2.99
C ILE A 63 -13.20 8.85 -2.05
N LYS A 64 -13.86 9.91 -2.55
CA LYS A 64 -14.25 11.07 -1.72
C LYS A 64 -15.17 10.68 -0.57
N THR A 65 -16.05 9.72 -0.77
CA THR A 65 -16.96 9.21 0.27
C THR A 65 -16.21 8.42 1.34
N LEU A 66 -15.27 7.57 0.94
CA LEU A 66 -14.43 6.80 1.87
C LEU A 66 -13.53 7.74 2.71
N LEU A 67 -12.98 8.80 2.12
CA LEU A 67 -12.20 9.82 2.83
C LEU A 67 -13.00 10.60 3.90
N VAL A 68 -14.33 10.51 3.93
CA VAL A 68 -15.13 11.07 5.03
C VAL A 68 -14.83 10.35 6.35
N TYR A 69 -14.50 9.05 6.29
CA TYR A 69 -14.18 8.25 7.48
C TYR A 69 -12.84 8.64 8.14
N THR A 70 -12.00 9.45 7.47
CA THR A 70 -10.72 9.95 8.00
C THR A 70 -10.84 11.35 8.62
N GLN A 71 -12.02 11.96 8.59
CA GLN A 71 -12.28 13.30 9.14
C GLN A 71 -12.40 13.38 10.68
N PRO A 72 -12.96 12.40 11.40
CA PRO A 72 -13.10 12.51 12.85
C PRO A 72 -11.73 12.40 13.52
N THR A 73 -11.22 13.53 13.98
CA THR A 73 -10.01 13.64 14.80
C THR A 73 -10.42 13.91 16.25
N PRO A 74 -9.83 13.19 17.23
CA PRO A 74 -10.05 13.50 18.64
C PRO A 74 -9.52 14.91 18.96
N GLU A 75 -10.25 15.67 19.78
CA GLU A 75 -9.90 17.05 20.15
C GLU A 75 -8.64 17.13 21.05
N GLU A 76 -8.28 16.03 21.70
CA GLU A 76 -7.11 15.93 22.58
C GLU A 76 -6.34 14.65 22.24
N GLY A 77 -5.02 14.77 22.09
CA GLY A 77 -4.01 13.70 22.13
C GLY A 77 -4.36 12.35 21.48
N VAL A 78 -3.57 11.94 20.48
CA VAL A 78 -3.69 10.61 19.86
C VAL A 78 -3.23 9.52 20.85
N ASP A 79 -4.11 9.06 21.75
CA ASP A 79 -3.85 7.88 22.57
C ASP A 79 -3.94 6.60 21.71
N THR A 80 -3.13 5.59 22.03
CA THR A 80 -3.03 4.39 21.17
C THR A 80 -4.34 3.61 21.05
N GLU A 81 -5.21 3.72 22.06
CA GLU A 81 -6.49 3.00 22.10
C GLU A 81 -7.60 3.72 21.30
N SER A 82 -7.63 5.06 21.27
CA SER A 82 -8.52 5.80 20.37
C SER A 82 -8.16 5.59 18.92
N VAL A 83 -6.86 5.48 18.59
CA VAL A 83 -6.37 5.16 17.24
C VAL A 83 -6.95 3.83 16.79
N ARG A 84 -6.81 2.77 17.59
CA ARG A 84 -7.31 1.43 17.22
C ARG A 84 -8.81 1.41 16.97
N LYS A 85 -9.57 2.21 17.73
CA LYS A 85 -11.03 2.27 17.61
C LYS A 85 -11.49 3.27 16.56
N SER A 86 -10.62 4.10 16.00
CA SER A 86 -11.03 5.19 15.10
C SER A 86 -11.72 4.66 13.84
N LEU A 87 -12.59 5.47 13.24
CA LEU A 87 -13.21 5.16 11.96
C LEU A 87 -12.19 4.98 10.84
N TRP A 88 -11.10 5.73 10.90
CA TRP A 88 -9.98 5.64 9.98
C TRP A 88 -9.34 4.25 10.00
N THR A 89 -9.05 3.73 11.19
CA THR A 89 -8.49 2.40 11.38
C THR A 89 -9.43 1.31 10.87
N HIS A 90 -10.74 1.45 11.14
CA HIS A 90 -11.73 0.50 10.64
C HIS A 90 -11.88 0.56 9.12
N LEU A 91 -11.82 1.74 8.49
CA LEU A 91 -11.81 1.91 7.04
C LEU A 91 -10.66 1.13 6.41
N VAL A 92 -9.44 1.30 6.93
CA VAL A 92 -8.26 0.58 6.46
C VAL A 92 -8.45 -0.93 6.64
N GLY A 93 -8.93 -1.37 7.80
CA GLY A 93 -9.19 -2.79 8.07
C GLY A 93 -10.18 -3.43 7.09
N GLU A 94 -11.32 -2.78 6.84
CA GLU A 94 -12.32 -3.27 5.87
C GLU A 94 -11.80 -3.21 4.43
N LEU A 95 -10.98 -2.23 4.07
CA LEU A 95 -10.34 -2.17 2.75
C LEU A 95 -9.35 -3.33 2.54
N ILE A 96 -8.50 -3.62 3.52
CA ILE A 96 -7.55 -4.73 3.42
C ILE A 96 -8.32 -6.06 3.32
N LYS A 97 -9.31 -6.26 4.18
CA LYS A 97 -10.19 -7.43 4.17
C LYS A 97 -10.94 -7.58 2.84
N PHE A 98 -11.46 -6.49 2.28
CA PHE A 98 -12.08 -6.49 0.96
C PHE A 98 -11.06 -6.88 -0.12
N THR A 99 -9.85 -6.30 -0.08
CA THR A 99 -8.81 -6.61 -1.05
C THR A 99 -8.50 -8.10 -1.04
N LEU A 100 -8.33 -8.69 0.15
CA LEU A 100 -8.04 -10.11 0.34
C LEU A 100 -9.24 -11.06 0.19
N LYS A 101 -10.45 -10.55 -0.12
CA LYS A 101 -11.66 -11.38 -0.26
C LYS A 101 -11.57 -12.37 -1.43
N GLY A 102 -10.85 -12.02 -2.51
CA GLY A 102 -10.56 -12.93 -3.61
C GLY A 102 -9.86 -12.27 -4.80
N PRO A 103 -9.52 -13.03 -5.86
CA PRO A 103 -8.75 -12.51 -6.99
C PRO A 103 -9.39 -11.34 -7.74
N SER A 104 -10.72 -11.30 -7.79
CA SER A 104 -11.47 -10.21 -8.42
C SER A 104 -11.42 -8.90 -7.63
N THR A 105 -10.95 -8.91 -6.38
CA THR A 105 -10.87 -7.73 -5.51
C THR A 105 -9.44 -7.23 -5.28
N PHE A 106 -8.41 -7.98 -5.69
CA PHE A 106 -7.00 -7.59 -5.51
C PHE A 106 -6.69 -6.23 -6.15
N LEU A 107 -6.95 -6.10 -7.45
CA LEU A 107 -6.66 -4.88 -8.20
C LEU A 107 -7.53 -3.69 -7.74
N PRO A 108 -8.88 -3.76 -7.70
CA PRO A 108 -9.68 -2.63 -7.26
C PRO A 108 -9.43 -2.25 -5.79
N GLY A 109 -9.15 -3.22 -4.92
CA GLY A 109 -8.79 -2.96 -3.53
C GLY A 109 -7.49 -2.17 -3.39
N LEU A 110 -6.44 -2.58 -4.10
CA LEU A 110 -5.17 -1.82 -4.12
C LEU A 110 -5.29 -0.46 -4.82
N LEU A 111 -6.16 -0.32 -5.83
CA LEU A 111 -6.40 0.98 -6.47
C LEU A 111 -7.04 1.95 -5.47
N VAL A 112 -8.10 1.53 -4.78
CA VAL A 112 -8.70 2.33 -3.72
C VAL A 112 -7.67 2.65 -2.64
N PHE A 113 -6.84 1.67 -2.25
CA PHE A 113 -5.81 1.92 -1.24
C PHE A 113 -4.79 2.98 -1.68
N SER A 114 -4.30 2.89 -2.92
CA SER A 114 -3.36 3.86 -3.47
C SER A 114 -3.94 5.28 -3.53
N GLU A 115 -5.23 5.42 -3.84
CA GLU A 115 -5.94 6.71 -3.89
C GLU A 115 -6.24 7.31 -2.51
N LEU A 116 -6.38 6.47 -1.47
CA LEU A 116 -6.61 6.95 -0.11
C LEU A 116 -5.32 7.41 0.58
N LEU A 117 -4.20 6.76 0.27
CA LEU A 117 -2.90 7.11 0.86
C LEU A 117 -2.47 8.52 0.41
N PRO A 118 -1.82 9.30 1.28
CA PRO A 118 -1.32 10.60 0.90
C PRO A 118 -0.24 10.47 -0.17
N LEU A 119 -0.10 11.51 -0.99
CA LEU A 119 0.91 11.57 -2.04
C LEU A 119 2.32 11.49 -1.44
N PRO A 120 3.26 10.76 -2.07
CA PRO A 120 4.62 10.69 -1.59
C PRO A 120 5.33 12.05 -1.68
N LEU A 121 6.36 12.24 -0.86
CA LEU A 121 7.20 13.44 -0.92
C LEU A 121 8.33 13.29 -1.95
N PRO A 122 8.79 14.38 -2.57
CA PRO A 122 8.21 15.73 -2.53
C PRO A 122 6.88 15.80 -3.32
N ILE A 123 5.90 16.57 -2.82
CA ILE A 123 4.63 16.74 -3.52
C ILE A 123 4.88 17.55 -4.80
N PRO A 124 4.48 17.04 -5.98
CA PRO A 124 4.65 17.76 -7.23
C PRO A 124 3.64 18.92 -7.32
N THR A 125 4.04 20.11 -6.89
CA THR A 125 3.25 21.35 -7.01
C THR A 125 3.95 22.35 -7.91
N LYS A 126 3.17 23.20 -8.59
CA LYS A 126 3.71 24.29 -9.43
C LYS A 126 4.31 25.42 -8.59
N ASP A 127 3.66 25.71 -7.46
CA ASP A 127 4.06 26.74 -6.50
C ASP A 127 4.63 26.11 -5.24
N PHE A 128 5.51 26.82 -4.54
CA PHE A 128 6.00 26.40 -3.23
C PHE A 128 4.86 26.34 -2.23
N LEU A 129 4.82 25.27 -1.43
CA LEU A 129 3.89 25.15 -0.32
C LEU A 129 4.21 26.22 0.74
N SER A 130 3.19 26.87 1.27
CA SER A 130 3.35 27.68 2.47
C SER A 130 3.74 26.82 3.68
N GLU A 131 4.35 27.42 4.69
CA GLU A 131 4.74 26.71 5.92
C GLU A 131 3.54 26.03 6.60
N SER A 132 2.38 26.70 6.60
CA SER A 132 1.12 26.17 7.12
C SER A 132 0.63 24.94 6.33
N GLU A 133 0.70 24.98 4.99
CA GLU A 133 0.33 23.83 4.15
C GLU A 133 1.29 22.66 4.34
N ALA A 134 2.59 22.93 4.39
CA ALA A 134 3.61 21.92 4.65
C ALA A 134 3.39 21.25 6.02
N GLN A 135 3.11 22.04 7.07
CA GLN A 135 2.82 21.52 8.40
C GLN A 135 1.54 20.68 8.43
N LYS A 136 0.50 21.09 7.70
CA LYS A 136 -0.74 20.32 7.58
C LYS A 136 -0.50 18.98 6.90
N ILE A 137 0.25 18.96 5.79
CA ILE A 137 0.63 17.73 5.08
C ILE A 137 1.40 16.78 6.01
N VAL A 138 2.41 17.29 6.74
CA VAL A 138 3.18 16.47 7.69
C VAL A 138 2.27 15.89 8.77
N THR A 139 1.36 16.69 9.32
CA THR A 139 0.40 16.24 10.35
C THR A 139 -0.53 15.15 9.82
N GLU A 140 -1.09 15.32 8.62
CA GLU A 140 -1.96 14.33 7.97
C GLU A 140 -1.21 13.01 7.73
N ARG A 141 0.07 13.06 7.31
CA ARG A 141 0.91 11.87 7.11
C ARG A 141 1.21 11.15 8.42
N GLN A 142 1.47 11.89 9.50
CA GLN A 142 1.67 11.30 10.83
C GLN A 142 0.40 10.58 11.32
N LEU A 143 -0.78 11.17 11.10
CA LEU A 143 -2.06 10.54 11.41
C LEU A 143 -2.27 9.26 10.58
N TRP A 144 -2.04 9.30 9.26
CA TRP A 144 -2.07 8.12 8.40
C TRP A 144 -1.17 7.00 8.95
N SER A 145 0.09 7.33 9.28
CA SER A 145 1.03 6.36 9.86
C SER A 145 0.53 5.74 11.17
N ALA A 146 -0.01 6.55 12.09
CA ALA A 146 -0.53 6.06 13.37
C ALA A 146 -1.68 5.07 13.18
N HIS A 147 -2.65 5.39 12.31
CA HIS A 147 -3.79 4.51 12.02
C HIS A 147 -3.38 3.26 11.25
N LEU A 148 -2.50 3.37 10.26
CA LEU A 148 -1.98 2.21 9.51
C LEU A 148 -1.15 1.28 10.39
N HIS A 149 -0.38 1.82 11.34
CA HIS A 149 0.42 1.01 12.26
C HIS A 149 -0.45 0.06 13.09
N SER A 150 -1.65 0.50 13.48
CA SER A 150 -2.62 -0.35 14.19
C SER A 150 -3.15 -1.52 13.35
N GLN A 151 -3.03 -1.43 12.03
CA GLN A 151 -3.41 -2.47 11.04
C GLN A 151 -2.18 -3.20 10.47
N SER A 152 -1.01 -3.08 11.12
CA SER A 152 0.25 -3.64 10.61
C SER A 152 0.16 -5.13 10.31
N THR A 153 -0.51 -5.94 11.14
CA THR A 153 -0.69 -7.37 10.87
C THR A 153 -1.43 -7.64 9.56
N ASN A 154 -2.50 -6.87 9.31
CA ASN A 154 -3.32 -7.01 8.11
C ASN A 154 -2.56 -6.51 6.87
N LEU A 155 -1.75 -5.46 7.03
CA LEU A 155 -0.86 -4.97 5.97
C LEU A 155 0.23 -5.99 5.62
N VAL A 156 0.82 -6.63 6.62
CA VAL A 156 1.79 -7.73 6.41
C VAL A 156 1.12 -8.84 5.62
N GLU A 157 -0.06 -9.31 6.05
CA GLU A 157 -0.82 -10.35 5.35
C GLU A 157 -1.15 -9.95 3.89
N LEU A 158 -1.55 -8.69 3.66
CA LEU A 158 -1.81 -8.16 2.32
C LEU A 158 -0.58 -8.25 1.42
N ILE A 159 0.57 -7.78 1.90
CA ILE A 159 1.82 -7.80 1.14
C ILE A 159 2.24 -9.24 0.87
N GLN A 160 2.23 -10.09 1.90
CA GLN A 160 2.62 -11.50 1.79
C GLN A 160 1.76 -12.26 0.77
N SER A 161 0.46 -11.98 0.74
CA SER A 161 -0.50 -12.66 -0.15
C SER A 161 -0.31 -12.30 -1.63
N LEU A 162 0.21 -11.09 -1.93
CA LEU A 162 0.19 -10.54 -3.29
C LEU A 162 1.59 -10.38 -3.92
N CYS A 163 2.66 -10.29 -3.12
CA CYS A 163 4.01 -9.91 -3.58
C CYS A 163 4.67 -10.89 -4.56
N THR A 164 4.18 -12.13 -4.68
CA THR A 164 4.71 -13.11 -5.64
C THR A 164 3.75 -13.39 -6.80
N SER A 165 2.71 -12.57 -6.99
CA SER A 165 1.83 -12.64 -8.15
C SER A 165 2.60 -12.66 -9.47
N SER A 166 2.13 -13.48 -10.42
CA SER A 166 2.64 -13.47 -11.80
C SER A 166 1.97 -12.41 -12.68
N TYR A 167 0.98 -11.68 -12.16
CA TYR A 167 0.27 -10.64 -12.90
C TYR A 167 0.97 -9.28 -12.74
N PRO A 168 1.61 -8.73 -13.80
CA PRO A 168 2.50 -7.57 -13.64
C PRO A 168 1.81 -6.31 -13.14
N GLN A 169 0.57 -6.05 -13.56
CA GLN A 169 -0.18 -4.86 -13.14
C GLN A 169 -0.46 -4.88 -11.63
N LEU A 170 -0.75 -6.06 -11.08
CA LEU A 170 -0.96 -6.22 -9.65
C LEU A 170 0.32 -5.99 -8.86
N ILE A 171 1.45 -6.53 -9.33
CA ILE A 171 2.75 -6.31 -8.70
C ILE A 171 3.16 -4.83 -8.74
N LEU A 172 3.04 -4.16 -9.89
CA LEU A 172 3.36 -2.73 -10.01
C LEU A 172 2.51 -1.88 -9.05
N LEU A 173 1.22 -2.20 -8.94
CA LEU A 173 0.33 -1.48 -8.04
C LEU A 173 0.64 -1.78 -6.56
N LEU A 174 0.96 -3.03 -6.22
CA LEU A 174 1.39 -3.39 -4.88
C LEU A 174 2.71 -2.70 -4.52
N SER A 175 3.68 -2.64 -5.44
CA SER A 175 4.93 -1.89 -5.24
C SER A 175 4.62 -0.44 -4.94
N ARG A 176 3.74 0.20 -5.73
CA ARG A 176 3.31 1.59 -5.46
C ARG A 176 2.74 1.75 -4.06
N VAL A 177 1.82 0.88 -3.64
CA VAL A 177 1.24 0.95 -2.28
C VAL A 177 2.33 0.76 -1.22
N CYS A 178 3.24 -0.21 -1.38
CA CYS A 178 4.36 -0.42 -0.47
C CYS A 178 5.27 0.81 -0.37
N LEU A 179 5.51 1.50 -1.48
CA LEU A 179 6.32 2.72 -1.52
C LEU A 179 5.60 3.91 -0.87
N GLN A 180 4.29 4.07 -1.12
CA GLN A 180 3.49 5.08 -0.41
C GLN A 180 3.50 4.82 1.11
N LEU A 181 3.41 3.55 1.53
CA LEU A 181 3.52 3.17 2.94
C LEU A 181 4.93 3.46 3.49
N ALA A 182 5.99 3.09 2.77
CA ALA A 182 7.36 3.32 3.21
C ALA A 182 7.71 4.80 3.31
N ASP A 183 7.18 5.62 2.41
CA ASP A 183 7.38 7.06 2.39
C ASP A 183 6.66 7.78 3.54
N LEU A 184 5.55 7.24 4.06
CA LEU A 184 4.77 7.87 5.12
C LEU A 184 5.58 8.19 6.38
N ALA A 185 6.31 7.20 6.88
CA ALA A 185 7.06 7.30 8.13
C ALA A 185 8.07 6.14 8.30
N PRO A 186 9.14 6.31 9.09
CA PRO A 186 10.18 5.30 9.27
C PRO A 186 9.68 3.94 9.77
N ASN A 187 8.68 3.92 10.67
CA ASN A 187 8.08 2.69 11.19
C ASN A 187 7.36 1.88 10.09
N MET A 188 6.76 2.56 9.11
CA MET A 188 6.07 1.94 7.99
C MET A 188 7.06 1.39 6.97
N SER A 189 8.13 2.14 6.67
CA SER A 189 9.21 1.62 5.82
C SER A 189 9.85 0.38 6.42
N LEU A 190 10.17 0.41 7.73
CA LEU A 190 10.72 -0.73 8.43
C LEU A 190 9.78 -1.95 8.40
N MET A 191 8.46 -1.73 8.52
CA MET A 191 7.45 -2.78 8.41
C MET A 191 7.46 -3.43 7.02
N VAL A 192 7.46 -2.63 5.96
CA VAL A 192 7.55 -3.11 4.57
C VAL A 192 8.85 -3.89 4.36
N SER A 193 10.00 -3.31 4.72
CA SER A 193 11.32 -3.95 4.57
C SER A 193 11.40 -5.29 5.32
N LYS A 194 10.99 -5.33 6.60
CA LYS A 194 11.00 -6.56 7.40
C LYS A 194 10.08 -7.63 6.82
N THR A 195 8.93 -7.24 6.31
CA THR A 195 7.98 -8.18 5.72
C THR A 195 8.60 -8.92 4.54
N ILE A 196 9.22 -8.19 3.61
CA ILE A 196 9.83 -8.78 2.41
C ILE A 196 11.07 -9.59 2.76
N ILE A 197 11.92 -9.10 3.65
CA ILE A 197 13.09 -9.83 4.13
C ILE A 197 12.69 -11.15 4.80
N ASN A 198 11.68 -11.12 5.67
CA ASN A 198 11.20 -12.33 6.34
C ASN A 198 10.64 -13.33 5.33
N LEU A 199 9.95 -12.88 4.28
CA LEU A 199 9.48 -13.77 3.21
C LEU A 199 10.64 -14.39 2.42
N LEU A 200 11.67 -13.60 2.07
CA LEU A 200 12.85 -14.11 1.37
C LEU A 200 13.56 -15.20 2.18
N LEU A 201 13.61 -15.04 3.50
CA LEU A 201 14.28 -15.94 4.42
C LEU A 201 13.38 -17.07 4.95
N ALA A 202 12.07 -17.07 4.63
CA ALA A 202 11.13 -18.07 5.12
C ALA A 202 11.31 -19.43 4.42
N GLU A 203 11.56 -19.41 3.10
CA GLU A 203 11.75 -20.63 2.31
C GLU A 203 13.25 -20.86 2.04
N PRO A 204 13.86 -21.93 2.58
CA PRO A 204 15.27 -22.20 2.36
C PRO A 204 15.54 -22.56 0.89
N LEU A 205 16.72 -22.17 0.40
CA LEU A 205 17.21 -22.61 -0.91
C LEU A 205 17.50 -24.12 -0.88
N THR A 206 17.16 -24.81 -1.95
CA THR A 206 17.52 -26.22 -2.11
C THR A 206 18.84 -26.30 -2.86
N ASN A 207 19.92 -26.68 -2.17
CA ASN A 207 21.29 -26.68 -2.72
C ASN A 207 21.73 -25.34 -3.33
N GLY A 208 21.29 -24.22 -2.73
CA GLY A 208 21.58 -22.87 -3.25
C GLY A 208 20.80 -22.47 -4.50
N ILE A 209 19.94 -23.35 -5.03
CA ILE A 209 19.14 -23.10 -6.22
C ILE A 209 17.84 -22.38 -5.84
N ALA A 210 17.56 -21.30 -6.56
CA ALA A 210 16.38 -20.48 -6.39
C ALA A 210 15.22 -20.96 -7.27
N THR A 211 14.01 -20.95 -6.72
CA THR A 211 12.78 -21.27 -7.44
C THR A 211 12.21 -20.07 -8.21
N SER A 212 11.24 -20.29 -9.10
CA SER A 212 10.50 -19.20 -9.75
C SER A 212 9.72 -18.32 -8.76
N HIS A 213 9.37 -18.85 -7.59
CA HIS A 213 8.75 -18.08 -6.51
C HIS A 213 9.77 -17.12 -5.89
N GLN A 214 10.93 -17.65 -5.48
CA GLN A 214 12.03 -16.85 -4.92
C GLN A 214 12.54 -15.81 -5.92
N SER A 215 12.70 -16.16 -7.19
CA SER A 215 13.09 -15.20 -8.24
C SER A 215 12.15 -14.00 -8.32
N ARG A 216 10.82 -14.23 -8.34
CA ARG A 216 9.80 -13.15 -8.34
C ARG A 216 9.85 -12.31 -7.06
N LEU A 217 10.05 -12.95 -5.92
CA LEU A 217 10.14 -12.25 -4.63
C LEU A 217 11.40 -11.37 -4.55
N ILE A 218 12.54 -11.85 -5.07
CA ILE A 218 13.78 -11.07 -5.16
C ILE A 218 13.59 -9.89 -6.12
N ASN A 219 12.92 -10.09 -7.26
CA ASN A 219 12.59 -8.99 -8.17
C ASN A 219 11.73 -7.92 -7.48
N PHE A 220 10.70 -8.34 -6.75
CA PHE A 220 9.86 -7.43 -5.97
C PHE A 220 10.68 -6.65 -4.94
N PHE A 221 11.55 -7.35 -4.20
CA PHE A 221 12.49 -6.72 -3.27
C PHE A 221 13.42 -5.71 -3.95
N ALA A 222 14.04 -6.08 -5.07
CA ALA A 222 14.91 -5.21 -5.87
C ALA A 222 14.17 -3.94 -6.30
N SER A 223 12.92 -4.06 -6.75
CA SER A 223 12.10 -2.91 -7.13
C SER A 223 11.84 -1.93 -5.99
N LEU A 224 11.69 -2.44 -4.75
CA LEU A 224 11.43 -1.61 -3.59
C LEU A 224 12.71 -0.96 -3.04
N VAL A 225 13.81 -1.71 -2.99
CA VAL A 225 15.08 -1.23 -2.40
C VAL A 225 15.77 -0.17 -3.24
N SER A 226 15.37 -0.01 -4.51
CA SER A 226 15.72 1.13 -5.36
C SER A 226 15.17 2.48 -4.87
N HIS A 227 14.25 2.48 -3.89
CA HIS A 227 13.71 3.70 -3.31
C HIS A 227 14.38 4.06 -1.97
N PRO A 228 14.74 5.35 -1.73
CA PRO A 228 15.51 5.76 -0.56
C PRO A 228 14.93 5.31 0.80
N SER A 229 13.62 5.46 1.00
CA SER A 229 12.96 5.12 2.28
C SER A 229 13.11 3.64 2.63
N VAL A 230 12.96 2.75 1.64
CA VAL A 230 13.12 1.30 1.81
C VAL A 230 14.59 0.93 1.93
N LYS A 231 15.46 1.51 1.08
CA LYS A 231 16.91 1.31 1.11
C LYS A 231 17.49 1.58 2.49
N VAL A 232 17.22 2.76 3.06
CA VAL A 232 17.67 3.15 4.40
C VAL A 232 17.14 2.18 5.45
N SER A 233 15.88 1.76 5.33
CA SER A 233 15.27 0.83 6.28
C SER A 233 15.89 -0.56 6.22
N VAL A 234 16.16 -1.08 5.02
CA VAL A 234 16.86 -2.36 4.82
C VAL A 234 18.28 -2.28 5.37
N LEU A 235 19.03 -1.22 5.05
CA LEU A 235 20.40 -1.01 5.54
C LEU A 235 20.43 -0.90 7.07
N SER A 236 19.43 -0.27 7.69
CA SER A 236 19.35 -0.14 9.16
C SER A 236 19.22 -1.47 9.91
N ILE A 237 18.74 -2.53 9.24
CA ILE A 237 18.54 -3.86 9.84
C ILE A 237 19.35 -4.96 9.17
N LEU A 238 20.17 -4.62 8.15
CA LEU A 238 20.76 -5.52 7.17
C LEU A 238 21.09 -6.90 7.76
N PRO A 239 20.21 -7.90 7.58
CA PRO A 239 20.40 -9.18 8.25
C PRO A 239 21.56 -9.90 7.58
N GLY A 240 22.54 -10.38 8.35
CA GLY A 240 23.62 -11.22 7.80
C GLY A 240 23.08 -12.40 6.98
N LYS A 241 21.96 -12.99 7.43
CA LYS A 241 21.22 -14.05 6.72
C LYS A 241 20.73 -13.66 5.33
N LEU A 242 20.40 -12.39 5.09
CA LEU A 242 20.01 -11.90 3.77
C LEU A 242 21.22 -11.91 2.82
N MET A 243 22.38 -11.49 3.31
CA MET A 243 23.63 -11.55 2.55
C MET A 243 24.04 -13.00 2.28
N ASP A 244 23.95 -13.89 3.27
CA ASP A 244 24.22 -15.33 3.10
C ASP A 244 23.28 -15.95 2.05
N PHE A 245 22.00 -15.56 2.05
CA PHE A 245 21.01 -15.99 1.05
C PHE A 245 21.38 -15.51 -0.36
N PHE A 246 21.78 -14.25 -0.53
CA PHE A 246 22.25 -13.73 -1.82
C PHE A 246 23.54 -14.39 -2.30
N ILE A 247 24.52 -14.59 -1.40
CA ILE A 247 25.77 -15.28 -1.72
C ILE A 247 25.49 -16.71 -2.17
N ALA A 248 24.57 -17.43 -1.50
CA ALA A 248 24.21 -18.79 -1.89
C ALA A 248 23.65 -18.87 -3.32
N ILE A 249 22.80 -17.90 -3.71
CA ILE A 249 22.24 -17.83 -5.07
C ILE A 249 23.33 -17.50 -6.11
N LEU A 250 24.18 -16.52 -5.83
CA LEU A 250 25.23 -16.09 -6.76
C LEU A 250 26.37 -17.11 -6.92
N SER A 251 26.66 -17.89 -5.87
CA SER A 251 27.75 -18.87 -5.89
C SER A 251 27.37 -20.22 -6.51
N THR A 252 26.07 -20.45 -6.73
CA THR A 252 25.57 -21.72 -7.26
C THR A 252 25.44 -21.62 -8.78
N GLU A 253 26.08 -22.53 -9.50
CA GLU A 253 25.88 -22.64 -10.95
C GLU A 253 24.62 -23.47 -11.25
N ASN A 254 23.68 -22.89 -12.00
CA ASN A 254 22.50 -23.62 -12.47
C ASN A 254 21.97 -23.02 -13.77
N SER A 255 21.62 -23.87 -14.73
CA SER A 255 21.12 -23.45 -16.05
C SER A 255 19.60 -23.24 -16.11
N SER A 256 18.88 -23.38 -14.99
CA SER A 256 17.45 -23.09 -14.97
C SER A 256 17.17 -21.61 -15.13
N ALA A 257 16.21 -21.27 -16.00
CA ALA A 257 15.82 -19.88 -16.24
C ALA A 257 15.40 -19.14 -14.95
N ALA A 258 14.76 -19.85 -14.01
CA ALA A 258 14.36 -19.28 -12.72
C ALA A 258 15.56 -18.89 -11.85
N HIS A 259 16.62 -19.70 -11.84
CA HIS A 259 17.82 -19.41 -11.06
C HIS A 259 18.65 -18.30 -11.70
N ILE A 260 18.82 -18.32 -13.02
CA ILE A 260 19.49 -17.25 -13.76
C ILE A 260 18.80 -15.91 -13.49
N GLN A 261 17.47 -15.86 -13.59
CA GLN A 261 16.71 -14.65 -13.28
C GLN A 261 16.87 -14.25 -11.81
N ALA A 262 16.92 -15.21 -10.87
CA ALA A 262 17.17 -14.88 -9.47
C ALA A 262 18.56 -14.25 -9.27
N GLN A 263 19.60 -14.73 -9.97
CA GLN A 263 20.93 -14.15 -9.92
C GLN A 263 20.95 -12.70 -10.44
N GLU A 264 20.27 -12.44 -11.56
CA GLU A 264 20.09 -11.08 -12.10
C GLU A 264 19.37 -10.17 -11.09
N ASN A 265 18.26 -10.63 -10.51
CA ASN A 265 17.50 -9.84 -9.55
C ASN A 265 18.29 -9.58 -8.25
N VAL A 266 19.12 -10.54 -7.80
CA VAL A 266 20.04 -10.34 -6.66
C VAL A 266 21.08 -9.28 -7.01
N TYR A 267 21.64 -9.32 -8.22
CA TYR A 267 22.58 -8.31 -8.68
C TYR A 267 21.94 -6.91 -8.67
N GLU A 268 20.73 -6.76 -9.21
CA GLU A 268 19.99 -5.48 -9.18
C GLU A 268 19.74 -4.99 -7.75
N ALA A 269 19.32 -5.88 -6.85
CA ALA A 269 19.09 -5.53 -5.45
C ALA A 269 20.37 -5.06 -4.76
N LEU A 270 21.50 -5.74 -5.00
CA LEU A 270 22.80 -5.34 -4.46
C LEU A 270 23.27 -4.01 -5.06
N GLN A 271 23.09 -3.81 -6.36
CA GLN A 271 23.42 -2.55 -7.02
C GLN A 271 22.64 -1.39 -6.40
N ALA A 272 21.33 -1.54 -6.22
CA ALA A 272 20.49 -0.52 -5.58
C ALA A 272 20.90 -0.24 -4.13
N LEU A 273 21.25 -1.28 -3.36
CA LEU A 273 21.72 -1.14 -1.97
C LEU A 273 23.08 -0.44 -1.86
N LEU A 274 23.99 -0.73 -2.78
CA LEU A 274 25.38 -0.24 -2.78
C LEU A 274 25.57 1.07 -3.53
N ASP A 275 24.55 1.52 -4.28
CA ASP A 275 24.57 2.83 -4.93
C ASP A 275 24.80 3.93 -3.87
N SER A 276 25.74 4.84 -4.11
CA SER A 276 26.05 5.94 -3.21
C SER A 276 24.94 7.00 -3.17
N GLU A 277 24.03 7.01 -4.15
CA GLU A 277 22.90 7.93 -4.14
C GLU A 277 21.84 7.46 -3.12
N ILE A 278 21.85 8.12 -1.96
CA ILE A 278 20.70 8.20 -1.06
C ILE A 278 20.26 9.67 -1.12
N THR A 279 19.68 10.08 -2.24
CA THR A 279 19.04 11.39 -2.34
C THR A 279 17.70 11.32 -1.62
N MET A 280 17.64 11.97 -0.45
CA MET A 280 16.39 12.22 0.30
C MET A 280 15.62 13.40 -0.28
#